data_AF-A0A963JHP6-F1
#
_entry.id   AF-A0A963JHP6-F1
#
_cell.length_a   1.000
_cell.length_b   1.000
_cell.length_c   1.000
_cell.angle_alpha   90.00
_cell.angle_beta   90.00
_cell.angle_gamma   90.00
#
_symmetry.space_group_name_H-M   'P 1'
#
loop_
_entity.id
_entity.type
_entity.pdbx_description
1 polymer ?
#
loop_
_entity_poly.entity_id
_entity_poly.type
_entity_poly.pdbx_seq_one_letter_code
_entity_poly.pdbx_strand_id
1 'polypeptide(L)'
;SKIEKEYLVRVQPAAAGAVAPDAIDRLRHGLWLDGRPLRPARVSWANEDQLRVVLREGRKRQIRRMCELVGLKVVALKRVRIGRVVLGALPPGQWRFLGSHERFD
;
A
#
# COMPACT_ATOMS: atom_id res chain seq x y z
N SER A 1 5.44 1.58 -13.23
CA SER A 1 6.17 0.30 -13.09
C SER A 1 5.29 -0.81 -13.60
N LYS A 2 5.83 -1.83 -14.29
CA LYS A 2 5.06 -3.05 -14.58
C LYS A 2 5.01 -3.99 -13.35
N ILE A 3 6.03 -3.89 -12.50
CA ILE A 3 6.19 -4.70 -11.30
C ILE A 3 5.32 -4.16 -10.16
N GLU A 4 4.53 -5.06 -9.59
CA GLU A 4 3.70 -4.84 -8.43
C GLU A 4 4.50 -4.68 -7.15
N LYS A 5 3.99 -3.89 -6.22
CA LYS A 5 4.53 -3.72 -4.87
C LYS A 5 3.41 -3.92 -3.89
N GLU A 6 3.68 -4.73 -2.88
CA GLU A 6 2.71 -5.05 -1.84
C GLU A 6 3.13 -4.46 -0.51
N TYR A 7 2.16 -3.87 0.18
CA TYR A 7 2.35 -3.18 1.44
C TYR A 7 1.35 -3.68 2.47
N LEU A 8 1.83 -3.79 3.70
CA LEU A 8 1.01 -3.84 4.90
C LEU A 8 1.00 -2.44 5.51
N VAL A 9 -0.20 -1.88 5.67
CA VAL A 9 -0.41 -0.47 6.00
C VAL A 9 -1.29 -0.42 7.22
N ARG A 10 -0.72 -0.11 8.37
CA ARG A 10 -1.50 0.11 9.59
C ARG A 10 -2.13 1.49 9.55
N VAL A 11 -3.44 1.55 9.81
CA VAL A 11 -4.26 2.75 9.71
C VAL A 11 -5.09 2.94 10.97
N GLN A 12 -5.48 4.18 11.21
CA GLN A 12 -6.48 4.55 12.19
C GLN A 12 -7.40 5.62 11.59
N PRO A 13 -8.62 5.81 12.10
CA PRO A 13 -9.44 6.98 11.75
C PRO A 13 -8.65 8.27 11.99
N ALA A 14 -8.73 9.21 11.04
CA ALA A 14 -8.09 10.52 11.18
C ALA A 14 -8.77 11.38 12.26
N ALA A 15 -10.09 11.22 12.41
CA ALA A 15 -10.93 11.75 13.49
C ALA A 15 -12.14 10.81 13.69
N ALA A 16 -12.89 11.00 14.78
CA ALA A 16 -14.12 10.26 15.02
C ALA A 16 -15.11 10.46 13.85
N GLY A 17 -15.63 9.36 13.29
CA GLY A 17 -16.54 9.41 12.14
C GLY A 17 -15.91 9.85 10.81
N ALA A 18 -14.59 9.99 10.72
CA ALA A 18 -13.94 10.50 9.50
C ALA A 18 -13.87 9.49 8.35
N VAL A 19 -13.95 8.19 8.64
CA VAL A 19 -13.77 7.14 7.62
C VAL A 19 -14.97 7.10 6.69
N ALA A 20 -14.72 7.26 5.39
CA ALA A 20 -15.79 7.19 4.40
C ALA A 20 -16.46 5.79 4.42
N PRO A 21 -17.80 5.69 4.30
CA PRO A 21 -18.51 4.40 4.29
C PRO A 21 -18.02 3.43 3.20
N ASP A 22 -17.57 3.99 2.08
CA ASP A 22 -17.06 3.30 0.89
C ASP A 22 -15.51 3.36 0.79
N ALA A 23 -14.82 3.62 1.90
CA ALA A 23 -13.37 3.90 1.91
C ALA A 23 -12.54 2.87 1.14
N ILE A 24 -12.84 1.57 1.30
CA ILE A 24 -12.10 0.51 0.61
C ILE A 24 -12.31 0.55 -0.90
N ASP A 25 -13.53 0.81 -1.35
CA ASP A 25 -13.83 0.86 -2.78
C ASP A 25 -13.21 2.10 -3.42
N ARG A 26 -13.26 3.25 -2.76
CA ARG A 26 -12.51 4.44 -3.19
C ARG A 26 -11.00 4.19 -3.24
N LEU A 27 -10.44 3.47 -2.27
CA LEU A 27 -9.01 3.12 -2.30
C LEU A 27 -8.65 2.20 -3.48
N ARG A 28 -9.60 1.40 -3.98
CA ARG A 28 -9.40 0.53 -5.16
C ARG A 28 -9.48 1.30 -6.47
N HIS A 29 -10.36 2.29 -6.57
CA HIS A 29 -10.61 3.05 -7.80
C HIS A 29 -11.16 4.47 -7.55
N GLY A 30 -10.97 5.37 -8.50
CA GLY A 30 -11.63 6.69 -8.49
C GLY A 30 -10.90 7.80 -7.72
N LEU A 31 -9.73 7.53 -7.12
CA LEU A 31 -8.91 8.58 -6.50
C LEU A 31 -8.02 9.30 -7.51
N TRP A 32 -7.80 10.60 -7.25
CA TRP A 32 -6.96 11.49 -8.03
C TRP A 32 -5.86 12.06 -7.14
N LEU A 33 -4.64 12.14 -7.65
CA LEU A 33 -3.52 12.84 -7.00
C LEU A 33 -2.76 13.62 -8.06
N ASP A 34 -2.36 14.85 -7.70
CA ASP A 34 -1.54 15.73 -8.55
C ASP A 34 -2.19 15.98 -9.93
N GLY A 35 -3.50 16.23 -9.94
CA GLY A 35 -4.28 16.52 -11.15
C GLY A 35 -4.46 15.34 -12.10
N ARG A 36 -4.14 14.10 -11.69
CA ARG A 36 -4.24 12.91 -12.53
C ARG A 36 -4.90 11.75 -11.78
N PRO A 37 -5.72 10.91 -12.45
CA PRO A 37 -6.30 9.74 -11.83
C PRO A 37 -5.21 8.76 -11.43
N LEU A 38 -5.42 8.06 -10.31
CA LEU A 38 -4.60 6.93 -9.90
C LEU A 38 -4.94 5.69 -10.71
N ARG A 39 -3.96 4.79 -10.86
CA ARG A 39 -4.24 3.47 -11.42
C ARG A 39 -5.02 2.64 -10.40
N PRO A 40 -5.87 1.69 -10.84
CA PRO A 40 -6.53 0.78 -9.93
C PRO A 40 -5.54 0.09 -8.98
N ALA A 41 -5.91 0.04 -7.71
CA ALA A 41 -5.16 -0.60 -6.65
C ALA A 41 -5.94 -1.80 -6.12
N ARG A 42 -5.23 -2.85 -5.68
CA ARG A 42 -5.89 -3.92 -4.91
C ARG A 42 -5.73 -3.61 -3.43
N VAL A 43 -6.85 -3.42 -2.76
CA VAL A 43 -6.91 -3.06 -1.35
C VAL A 43 -7.90 -3.97 -0.63
N SER A 44 -7.46 -4.53 0.48
CA SER A 44 -8.28 -5.35 1.38
C SER A 44 -7.82 -5.15 2.82
N TRP A 45 -8.69 -5.43 3.79
CA TRP A 45 -8.27 -5.59 5.18
C TRP A 45 -7.43 -6.86 5.31
N ALA A 46 -6.30 -6.76 6.02
CA ALA A 46 -5.51 -7.90 6.46
C ALA A 46 -5.89 -8.31 7.90
N ASN A 47 -6.31 -7.34 8.71
CA ASN A 47 -6.93 -7.46 10.03
C ASN A 47 -7.64 -6.13 10.36
N GLU A 48 -8.09 -5.94 11.60
CA GLU A 48 -8.91 -4.80 12.05
C GLU A 48 -8.31 -3.41 11.76
N ASP A 49 -6.98 -3.27 11.85
CA ASP A 49 -6.30 -1.97 11.72
C ASP A 49 -5.25 -1.94 10.61
N GLN A 50 -5.18 -2.98 9.79
CA GLN A 50 -4.17 -3.12 8.76
C GLN A 50 -4.76 -3.42 7.38
N LEU A 51 -4.39 -2.60 6.40
CA LEU A 51 -4.68 -2.82 4.99
C LEU A 51 -3.55 -3.56 4.30
N ARG A 52 -3.91 -4.50 3.42
CA ARG A 52 -3.05 -5.05 2.38
C ARG A 52 -3.28 -4.25 1.10
N VAL A 53 -2.22 -3.60 0.61
CA VAL A 53 -2.29 -2.70 -0.56
C VAL A 53 -1.30 -3.17 -1.63
N VAL A 54 -1.78 -3.41 -2.85
CA VAL A 54 -0.94 -3.75 -4.01
C VAL A 54 -1.04 -2.67 -5.08
N LEU A 55 0.10 -2.11 -5.46
CA LEU A 55 0.22 -1.03 -6.45
C LEU A 55 1.18 -1.39 -7.59
N ARG A 56 0.85 -0.96 -8.81
CA ARG A 56 1.75 -0.96 -9.98
C ARG A 56 2.42 0.40 -10.24
N GLU A 57 2.05 1.42 -9.47
CA GLU A 57 2.69 2.74 -9.47
C GLU A 57 3.29 3.06 -8.10
N GLY A 58 3.93 4.22 -8.00
CA GLY A 58 4.64 4.64 -6.79
C GLY A 58 4.85 6.14 -6.76
N ARG A 59 3.77 6.92 -6.77
CA ARG A 59 3.84 8.39 -6.64
C ARG A 59 4.30 8.78 -5.24
N LYS A 60 4.76 10.03 -5.09
CA LYS A 60 5.23 10.58 -3.79
C LYS A 60 4.16 10.39 -2.72
N ARG A 61 4.48 9.58 -1.70
CA ARG A 61 3.61 9.26 -0.55
C ARG A 61 2.23 8.72 -0.94
N GLN A 62 2.10 8.07 -2.11
CA GLN A 62 0.80 7.71 -2.69
C GLN A 62 -0.16 7.02 -1.71
N ILE A 63 0.25 5.94 -1.04
CA ILE A 63 -0.61 5.21 -0.08
C ILE A 63 -1.09 6.11 1.05
N ARG A 64 -0.21 6.95 1.61
CA ARG A 64 -0.56 7.86 2.70
C ARG A 64 -1.62 8.87 2.26
N ARG A 65 -1.42 9.46 1.08
CA ARG A 65 -2.35 10.42 0.47
C ARG A 65 -3.68 9.78 0.09
N MET A 66 -3.66 8.54 -0.41
CA MET A 66 -4.87 7.77 -0.69
C MET A 66 -5.69 7.54 0.58
N CYS A 67 -5.05 7.11 1.67
CA CYS A 67 -5.72 6.92 2.95
C CYS A 67 -6.29 8.23 3.52
N GLU A 68 -5.54 9.33 3.42
CA GLU A 68 -6.00 10.66 3.86
C GLU A 68 -7.30 11.07 3.17
N LEU A 69 -7.46 10.80 1.86
CA LEU A 69 -8.66 11.12 1.07
C LEU A 69 -9.93 10.32 1.47
N VAL A 70 -9.77 9.25 2.24
CA VAL A 70 -10.87 8.42 2.76
C VAL A 70 -10.98 8.49 4.28
N GLY A 71 -10.30 9.44 4.92
CA GLY A 71 -10.37 9.67 6.36
C GLY A 71 -9.52 8.73 7.22
N LEU A 72 -8.55 8.04 6.61
CA LEU A 72 -7.62 7.15 7.30
C LEU A 72 -6.23 7.79 7.44
N LYS A 73 -5.65 7.71 8.63
CA LYS A 73 -4.26 8.11 8.90
C LYS A 73 -3.37 6.87 8.92
N VAL A 74 -2.32 6.86 8.10
CA VAL A 74 -1.33 5.77 8.09
C VAL A 74 -0.34 5.94 9.24
N VAL A 75 -0.32 5.00 10.17
CA VAL A 75 0.61 4.98 11.32
C VAL A 75 1.86 4.14 11.05
N ALA A 76 1.74 3.06 10.29
CA ALA A 76 2.87 2.23 9.87
C ALA A 76 2.70 1.78 8.41
N LEU A 77 3.80 1.70 7.68
CA LEU A 77 3.80 1.28 6.28
C LEU A 77 5.01 0.40 6.02
N LYS A 78 4.78 -0.87 5.71
CA LYS A 78 5.81 -1.87 5.45
C LYS A 78 5.61 -2.47 4.07
N ARG A 79 6.60 -2.34 3.19
CA ARG A 79 6.61 -3.03 1.90
C ARG A 79 7.08 -4.46 2.13
N VAL A 80 6.26 -5.44 1.78
CA VAL A 80 6.52 -6.87 2.04
C VAL A 80 6.88 -7.65 0.78
N ARG A 81 6.60 -7.10 -0.40
CA ARG A 81 6.94 -7.74 -1.69
C ARG A 81 7.17 -6.71 -2.79
N ILE A 82 8.11 -7.02 -3.68
CA ILE A 82 8.31 -6.34 -4.95
C ILE A 82 8.31 -7.43 -6.02
N GLY A 83 7.25 -7.47 -6.83
CA GLY A 83 7.16 -8.48 -7.88
C GLY A 83 7.10 -9.89 -7.30
N ARG A 84 7.98 -10.79 -7.74
CA ARG A 84 8.10 -12.13 -7.15
C ARG A 84 9.00 -12.19 -5.90
N VAL A 85 9.76 -11.14 -5.61
CA VAL A 85 10.66 -11.09 -4.45
C VAL A 85 9.89 -10.67 -3.20
N VAL A 86 9.87 -11.56 -2.21
CA VAL A 86 9.26 -11.32 -0.88
C VAL A 86 10.33 -10.91 0.14
N LEU A 87 9.95 -10.06 1.10
CA LEU A 87 10.84 -9.66 2.19
C LEU A 87 11.20 -10.85 3.11
N GLY A 88 10.26 -11.78 3.29
CA GLY A 88 10.46 -12.96 4.14
C GLY A 88 10.80 -12.61 5.59
N ALA A 89 11.75 -13.35 6.16
CA ALA A 89 12.21 -13.21 7.54
C ALA A 89 13.39 -12.22 7.71
N LEU A 90 13.70 -11.40 6.69
CA LEU A 90 14.82 -10.45 6.76
C LEU A 90 14.59 -9.39 7.85
N PRO A 91 15.48 -9.27 8.86
CA PRO A 91 15.32 -8.27 9.92
C PRO A 91 15.44 -6.82 9.41
N PRO A 92 14.84 -5.84 10.11
CA PRO A 92 15.03 -4.43 9.80
C PRO A 92 16.52 -4.04 9.79
N GLY A 93 16.94 -3.22 8.82
CA GLY A 93 18.32 -2.77 8.66
C GLY A 93 19.26 -3.79 8.01
N GLN A 94 18.84 -5.04 7.88
CA GLN A 94 19.62 -6.09 7.21
C GLN A 94 19.33 -6.14 5.71
N TRP A 95 20.28 -6.70 4.96
CA TRP A 95 20.17 -6.93 3.53
C TRP A 95 20.80 -8.28 3.16
N ARG A 96 20.46 -8.81 1.99
CA ARG A 96 21.09 -9.99 1.40
C ARG A 96 21.13 -9.86 -0.11
N PHE A 97 22.01 -10.61 -0.75
CA PHE A 97 21.95 -10.80 -2.20
C PHE A 97 20.70 -11.60 -2.59
N LEU A 98 20.19 -11.33 -3.79
CA LEU A 98 19.14 -12.15 -4.39
C LEU A 98 19.71 -13.52 -4.73
N GLY A 99 18.93 -14.58 -4.51
CA GLY A 99 19.26 -15.91 -4.99
C GLY A 99 19.27 -15.96 -6.51
N SER A 100 19.98 -16.94 -7.09
CA SER A 100 20.08 -17.12 -8.55
C SER A 100 18.74 -17.26 -9.28
N HIS A 101 17.71 -17.71 -8.56
CA HIS A 101 16.34 -17.90 -9.06
C HIS A 101 15.41 -16.71 -8.78
N GLU A 102 15.83 -15.71 -8.00
CA GLU A 102 14.99 -14.58 -7.63
C GLU A 102 15.07 -13.45 -8.67
N ARG A 103 13.91 -13.07 -9.21
CA ARG A 103 13.74 -11.94 -10.12
C ARG A 103 12.48 -11.17 -9.76
N PHE A 104 12.37 -9.92 -10.18
CA PHE A 104 11.21 -9.10 -9.84
C PHE A 104 10.00 -9.37 -10.74
N ASP A 105 10.20 -9.78 -11.99
CA ASP A 105 9.16 -10.05 -12.99
C ASP A 105 8.66 -11.49 -12.98
#